data_AF-A0AAW4VMJ1-F1
#
_entry.id   AF-A0AAW4VMJ1-F1
#
_cell.length_a   1.000
_cell.length_b   1.000
_cell.length_c   1.000
_cell.angle_alpha   90.00
_cell.angle_beta   90.00
_cell.angle_gamma   90.00
#
_symmetry.space_group_name_H-M   'P 1'
#
loop_
_entity.id
_entity.type
_entity.pdbx_description
1 polymer ?
#
loop_
_entity_poly.entity_id
_entity_poly.type
_entity_poly.pdbx_seq_one_letter_code
_entity_poly.pdbx_strand_id
1 'polypeptide(L)'
;MVSKLNILQNYYHIPLEDQFTFTYDSHKYYLTNKPFPFYFQKYISLLQINPFKIIDNIYQQKQSQGFILYQLLNIPTDIQKIISISLIPLEAKTINDIKKEWIQYYESILIYTSLNSLEYQIIYYTLFTLCQLSIELLNHYFSSSTTIPCSLQHQTIQSIEDIYKIENIILDLTVHDLLNLYLNDFITLQQLEHIFNENNLTSKELQLLLCYALFPKTCLLYYHKDNLIQKRKRLMKYNKKLSSLILLLQKYIQIPLFNWIK
;
A
#
# COMPACT_ATOMS: atom_id res chain seq x y z
N MET A 1 -18.48 -7.34 -38.84
CA MET A 1 -18.45 -7.36 -37.36
C MET A 1 -17.51 -6.25 -36.91
N VAL A 2 -18.06 -5.20 -36.30
CA VAL A 2 -17.26 -4.10 -35.75
C VAL A 2 -16.55 -4.65 -34.50
N SER A 3 -15.22 -4.68 -34.49
CA SER A 3 -14.48 -5.17 -33.32
C SER A 3 -14.85 -4.30 -32.11
N LYS A 4 -14.98 -4.90 -30.92
CA LYS A 4 -15.29 -4.19 -29.67
C LYS A 4 -14.29 -3.06 -29.35
N LEU A 5 -13.20 -2.95 -30.10
CA LEU A 5 -12.23 -1.86 -30.04
C LEU A 5 -12.61 -0.59 -30.79
N ASN A 6 -13.31 -0.71 -31.91
CA ASN A 6 -13.87 0.47 -32.56
C ASN A 6 -14.80 1.22 -31.59
N ILE A 7 -15.38 0.54 -30.60
CA ILE A 7 -16.14 1.15 -29.51
C ILE A 7 -15.21 1.89 -28.54
N LEU A 8 -14.10 1.27 -28.10
CA LEU A 8 -13.15 1.91 -27.16
C LEU A 8 -12.51 3.19 -27.73
N GLN A 9 -12.22 3.23 -29.04
CA GLN A 9 -11.65 4.42 -29.67
C GLN A 9 -12.70 5.47 -30.07
N ASN A 10 -13.87 5.08 -30.58
CA ASN A 10 -14.86 6.04 -31.06
C ASN A 10 -15.76 6.62 -29.95
N TYR A 11 -15.99 5.91 -28.83
CA TYR A 11 -16.85 6.41 -27.75
C TYR A 11 -16.10 7.09 -26.61
N TYR A 12 -14.84 6.73 -26.34
CA TYR A 12 -14.16 7.15 -25.09
C TYR A 12 -13.02 8.15 -25.26
N HIS A 13 -12.61 8.51 -26.49
CA HIS A 13 -11.55 9.49 -26.75
C HIS A 13 -10.28 9.31 -25.87
N ILE A 14 -9.90 8.08 -25.55
CA ILE A 14 -8.83 7.81 -24.58
C ILE A 14 -7.48 8.09 -25.26
N PRO A 15 -6.67 9.04 -24.75
CA PRO A 15 -5.30 9.20 -25.23
C PRO A 15 -4.52 7.92 -24.92
N LEU A 16 -3.89 7.32 -25.93
CA LEU A 16 -3.03 6.16 -25.75
C LEU A 16 -1.70 6.64 -25.15
N GLU A 17 -1.65 6.73 -23.83
CA GLU A 17 -0.38 6.80 -23.09
C GLU A 17 0.35 5.45 -23.17
N ASP A 18 1.67 5.43 -22.93
CA ASP A 18 2.50 4.21 -23.02
C ASP A 18 1.94 3.02 -22.22
N GLN A 19 1.27 3.29 -21.10
CA GLN A 19 0.58 2.31 -20.26
C GLN A 19 -0.61 2.97 -19.58
N PHE A 20 -1.78 2.33 -19.60
CA PHE A 20 -2.92 2.80 -18.80
C PHE A 20 -3.87 1.69 -18.37
N THR A 21 -4.49 1.88 -17.20
CA THR A 21 -5.56 1.04 -16.65
C THR A 21 -6.91 1.74 -16.80
N PHE A 22 -7.97 1.01 -17.12
CA PHE A 22 -9.33 1.57 -17.20
C PHE A 22 -10.41 0.52 -16.91
N THR A 23 -11.62 0.98 -16.63
CA THR A 23 -12.79 0.11 -16.38
C THR A 23 -13.82 0.34 -17.49
N TYR A 24 -14.32 -0.75 -18.07
CA TYR A 24 -15.40 -0.74 -19.07
C TYR A 24 -16.32 -1.95 -18.87
N ASP A 25 -17.64 -1.73 -18.88
CA ASP A 25 -18.65 -2.77 -18.71
C ASP A 25 -18.39 -3.67 -17.48
N SER A 26 -18.08 -3.04 -16.34
CA SER A 26 -17.73 -3.71 -15.08
C SER A 26 -16.46 -4.58 -15.12
N HIS A 27 -15.69 -4.55 -16.20
CA HIS A 27 -14.41 -5.23 -16.33
C HIS A 27 -13.26 -4.24 -16.30
N LYS A 28 -12.13 -4.66 -15.72
CA LYS A 28 -10.90 -3.87 -15.73
C LYS A 28 -9.97 -4.32 -16.85
N TYR A 29 -9.36 -3.34 -17.48
CA TYR A 29 -8.48 -3.52 -18.60
C TYR A 29 -7.15 -2.83 -18.35
N TYR A 30 -6.10 -3.40 -18.91
CA TYR A 30 -4.77 -2.84 -18.95
C TYR A 30 -4.25 -2.88 -20.38
N LEU A 31 -3.87 -1.72 -20.91
CA LEU A 31 -3.27 -1.61 -22.23
C LEU A 31 -1.80 -1.21 -22.08
N THR A 32 -0.91 -1.94 -22.74
CA THR A 32 0.52 -1.60 -22.74
C THR A 32 1.23 -2.07 -24.01
N ASN A 33 2.24 -1.33 -24.44
CA ASN A 33 3.22 -1.74 -25.45
C ASN A 33 4.58 -2.14 -24.84
N LYS A 34 4.65 -2.24 -23.51
CA LYS A 34 5.85 -2.54 -22.73
C LYS A 34 5.68 -3.84 -21.95
N PRO A 35 6.77 -4.53 -21.58
CA PRO A 35 6.68 -5.66 -20.67
C PRO A 35 6.15 -5.21 -19.30
N PHE A 36 5.51 -6.12 -18.56
CA PHE A 36 5.10 -5.83 -17.19
C PHE A 36 6.32 -5.47 -16.31
N PRO A 37 6.18 -4.59 -15.31
CA PRO A 37 7.25 -4.27 -14.38
C PRO A 37 7.86 -5.52 -13.72
N PHE A 38 9.16 -5.50 -13.47
CA PHE A 38 9.90 -6.64 -12.91
C PHE A 38 9.29 -7.17 -11.61
N TYR A 39 8.97 -6.30 -10.65
CA TYR A 39 8.36 -6.70 -9.39
C TYR A 39 6.96 -7.28 -9.55
N PHE A 40 6.18 -6.76 -10.50
CA PHE A 40 4.88 -7.34 -10.82
C PHE A 40 5.02 -8.76 -11.40
N GLN A 41 5.95 -8.96 -12.34
CA GLN A 41 6.20 -10.30 -12.90
C GLN A 41 6.62 -11.31 -11.81
N LYS A 42 7.51 -10.89 -10.89
CA LYS A 42 7.93 -11.71 -9.76
C LYS A 42 6.78 -11.99 -8.78
N TYR A 43 5.92 -11.01 -8.54
CA TYR A 43 4.75 -11.17 -7.68
C TYR A 43 3.76 -12.19 -8.25
N ILE A 44 3.44 -12.07 -9.54
CA ILE A 44 2.54 -13.00 -10.25
C ILE A 44 3.11 -14.42 -10.29
N SER A 45 4.43 -14.58 -10.48
CA SER A 45 5.05 -15.90 -10.47
C SER A 45 4.98 -16.57 -9.08
N LEU A 46 5.13 -15.81 -8.00
CA LEU A 46 4.96 -16.29 -6.62
C LEU A 46 3.49 -16.59 -6.28
N LEU A 47 2.56 -15.78 -6.78
CA LEU A 47 1.13 -16.06 -6.67
C LEU A 47 0.72 -17.32 -7.44
N GLN A 48 1.49 -17.77 -8.43
CA GLN A 48 1.19 -18.94 -9.27
C GLN A 48 -0.20 -18.87 -9.93
N ILE A 49 -0.63 -17.66 -10.27
CA ILE A 49 -1.90 -17.38 -10.94
C ILE A 49 -1.62 -16.44 -12.10
N ASN A 50 -2.31 -16.61 -13.24
CA ASN A 50 -2.30 -15.60 -14.29
C ASN A 50 -3.57 -14.74 -14.19
N PRO A 51 -3.49 -13.48 -13.70
CA PRO A 51 -4.67 -12.68 -13.48
C PRO A 51 -5.28 -12.06 -14.73
N PHE A 52 -4.62 -12.22 -15.88
CA PHE A 52 -5.04 -11.57 -17.10
C PHE A 52 -5.39 -12.54 -18.22
N LYS A 53 -6.40 -12.15 -19.00
CA LYS A 53 -6.70 -12.72 -20.31
C LYS A 53 -6.33 -11.71 -21.40
N ILE A 54 -5.61 -12.14 -22.42
CA ILE A 54 -5.36 -11.32 -23.60
C ILE A 54 -6.65 -11.20 -24.41
N ILE A 55 -7.00 -9.97 -24.80
CA ILE A 55 -8.13 -9.70 -25.67
C ILE A 55 -7.62 -9.60 -27.11
N ASP A 56 -7.92 -10.63 -27.89
CA ASP A 56 -7.61 -10.64 -29.31
C ASP A 56 -8.36 -9.52 -30.06
N ASN A 57 -7.79 -9.09 -31.18
CA ASN A 57 -8.42 -8.21 -32.16
C ASN A 57 -8.40 -6.69 -31.87
N ILE A 58 -7.40 -6.22 -31.12
CA ILE A 58 -7.13 -4.78 -30.92
C ILE A 58 -6.19 -4.14 -31.96
N TYR A 59 -5.48 -4.97 -32.72
CA TYR A 59 -4.33 -4.56 -33.54
C TYR A 59 -4.68 -4.04 -34.93
N GLN A 60 -5.97 -3.89 -35.26
CA GLN A 60 -6.40 -3.51 -36.62
C GLN A 60 -6.39 -2.00 -36.87
N GLN A 61 -5.98 -1.18 -35.89
CA GLN A 61 -5.82 0.26 -36.06
C GLN A 61 -4.35 0.67 -35.94
N LYS A 62 -3.91 1.64 -36.77
CA LYS A 62 -2.52 2.14 -36.77
C LYS A 62 -2.06 2.64 -35.40
N GLN A 63 -2.97 3.24 -34.61
CA GLN A 63 -2.66 3.84 -33.31
C GLN A 63 -2.43 2.80 -32.20
N SER A 64 -3.03 1.61 -32.30
CA SER A 64 -2.90 0.52 -31.31
C SER A 64 -1.88 -0.54 -31.72
N GLN A 65 -1.19 -0.36 -32.84
CA GLN A 65 -0.19 -1.29 -33.32
C GLN A 65 0.97 -1.40 -32.31
N GLY A 66 1.23 -2.61 -31.81
CA GLY A 66 2.25 -2.88 -30.80
C GLY A 66 1.77 -2.86 -29.34
N PHE A 67 0.52 -2.48 -29.06
CA PHE A 67 -0.07 -2.56 -27.72
C PHE A 67 -0.82 -3.88 -27.52
N ILE A 68 -0.72 -4.48 -26.33
CA ILE A 68 -1.48 -5.65 -25.90
C ILE A 68 -2.55 -5.20 -24.90
N LEU A 69 -3.80 -5.64 -25.10
CA LEU A 69 -4.92 -5.43 -24.17
C LEU A 69 -5.11 -6.66 -23.30
N TYR A 70 -4.98 -6.46 -22.01
CA TYR A 70 -5.23 -7.44 -20.97
C TYR A 70 -6.54 -7.10 -20.28
N GLN A 71 -7.39 -8.11 -20.07
CA GLN A 71 -8.57 -8.02 -19.20
C GLN A 71 -8.23 -8.71 -17.88
N LEU A 72 -8.44 -8.01 -16.76
CA LEU A 72 -8.30 -8.60 -15.43
C LEU A 72 -9.44 -9.60 -15.20
N LEU A 73 -9.07 -10.81 -14.80
CA LEU A 73 -9.99 -11.88 -14.46
C LEU A 73 -10.47 -11.71 -13.01
N ASN A 74 -11.72 -12.09 -12.75
CA ASN A 74 -12.24 -12.17 -11.40
C ASN A 74 -11.70 -13.44 -10.73
N ILE A 75 -10.67 -13.30 -9.90
CA ILE A 75 -9.97 -14.41 -9.26
C ILE A 75 -10.24 -14.39 -7.75
N PRO A 76 -10.59 -15.54 -7.15
CA PRO A 76 -10.74 -15.64 -5.71
C PRO A 76 -9.42 -15.28 -5.05
N THR A 77 -9.47 -14.35 -4.10
CA THR A 77 -8.27 -13.78 -3.49
C THR A 77 -7.92 -14.53 -2.23
N ASP A 78 -6.71 -15.08 -2.22
CA ASP A 78 -6.15 -15.78 -1.07
C ASP A 78 -5.28 -14.81 -0.25
N ILE A 79 -5.89 -14.24 0.80
CA ILE A 79 -5.23 -13.28 1.70
C ILE A 79 -4.02 -13.93 2.39
N GLN A 80 -4.09 -15.21 2.74
CA GLN A 80 -2.97 -15.90 3.40
C GLN A 80 -1.79 -16.06 2.47
N LYS A 81 -2.05 -16.41 1.19
CA LYS A 81 -1.00 -16.45 0.18
C LYS A 81 -0.34 -15.09 -0.01
N ILE A 82 -1.14 -14.01 -0.07
CA ILE A 82 -0.60 -12.64 -0.19
C ILE A 82 0.32 -12.33 0.98
N ILE A 83 -0.13 -12.57 2.22
CA ILE A 83 0.68 -12.36 3.42
C ILE A 83 1.99 -13.15 3.35
N SER A 84 1.93 -14.44 2.97
CA SER A 84 3.13 -15.26 2.88
C SER A 84 4.14 -14.69 1.87
N ILE A 85 3.68 -14.15 0.74
CA ILE A 85 4.53 -13.52 -0.28
C ILE A 85 5.12 -12.21 0.26
N SER A 86 4.31 -11.39 0.92
CA SER A 86 4.73 -10.13 1.53
C SER A 86 5.78 -10.33 2.63
N LEU A 87 5.89 -11.53 3.21
CA LEU A 87 6.91 -11.84 4.21
C LEU A 87 8.22 -12.39 3.62
N ILE A 88 8.31 -12.67 2.31
CA ILE A 88 9.53 -13.18 1.67
C ILE A 88 10.54 -12.03 1.48
N PRO A 89 11.67 -12.00 2.23
CA PRO A 89 12.65 -10.94 2.09
C PRO A 89 13.36 -11.03 0.74
N LEU A 90 13.48 -9.89 0.05
CA LEU A 90 14.13 -9.79 -1.25
C LEU A 90 15.35 -8.87 -1.23
N GLU A 91 15.23 -7.73 -0.56
CA GLU A 91 16.31 -6.75 -0.40
C GLU A 91 16.34 -6.28 1.06
N ALA A 92 17.24 -5.36 1.38
CA ALA A 92 17.26 -4.73 2.69
C ALA A 92 17.61 -3.24 2.57
N LYS A 93 17.02 -2.43 3.46
CA LYS A 93 17.36 -1.02 3.64
C LYS A 93 17.91 -0.80 5.03
N THR A 94 18.78 0.20 5.19
CA THR A 94 19.21 0.59 6.54
C THR A 94 18.12 1.42 7.21
N ILE A 95 18.09 1.40 8.54
CA ILE A 95 17.22 2.29 9.33
C ILE A 95 17.46 3.77 8.97
N ASN A 96 18.69 4.15 8.65
CA ASN A 96 19.00 5.51 8.22
C ASN A 96 18.30 5.87 6.90
N ASP A 97 18.27 4.95 5.94
CA ASP A 97 17.60 5.18 4.65
C ASP A 97 16.08 5.23 4.82
N ILE A 98 15.51 4.34 5.64
CA ILE A 98 14.08 4.35 5.99
C ILE A 98 13.68 5.70 6.61
N LYS A 99 14.46 6.19 7.58
CA LYS A 99 14.19 7.49 8.21
C LYS A 99 14.23 8.64 7.19
N LYS A 100 15.21 8.65 6.28
CA LYS A 100 15.29 9.66 5.22
C LYS A 100 14.07 9.62 4.31
N GLU A 101 13.65 8.44 3.87
CA GLU A 101 12.47 8.25 3.02
C GLU A 101 11.19 8.75 3.72
N TRP A 102 11.02 8.43 5.01
CA TRP A 102 9.83 8.85 5.77
C TRP A 102 9.79 10.36 6.02
N ILE A 103 10.94 10.96 6.35
CA ILE A 103 11.06 12.42 6.52
C ILE A 103 10.75 13.11 5.20
N GLN A 104 11.36 12.69 4.09
CA GLN A 104 11.11 13.26 2.76
C GLN A 104 9.63 13.11 2.35
N TYR A 105 9.03 11.95 2.60
CA TYR A 105 7.62 11.72 2.30
C TYR A 105 6.71 12.66 3.10
N TYR A 106 6.95 12.77 4.41
CA TYR A 106 6.25 13.70 5.29
C TYR A 106 6.39 15.16 4.81
N GLU A 107 7.62 15.60 4.52
CA GLU A 107 7.93 16.97 4.07
C GLU A 107 7.21 17.31 2.75
N SER A 108 7.19 16.38 1.81
CA SER A 108 6.53 16.56 0.51
C SER A 108 5.03 16.82 0.61
N ILE A 109 4.39 16.34 1.68
CA ILE A 109 2.94 16.43 1.86
C ILE A 109 2.58 17.63 2.73
N LEU A 110 3.28 17.83 3.84
CA LEU A 110 2.78 18.71 4.90
C LEU A 110 3.36 20.14 4.86
N ILE A 111 4.52 20.39 4.24
CA ILE A 111 5.12 21.74 4.16
C ILE A 111 4.22 22.73 3.39
N TYR A 112 3.43 22.27 2.43
CA TYR A 112 2.58 23.12 1.58
C TYR A 112 1.14 23.23 2.05
N THR A 113 0.83 22.86 3.29
CA THR A 113 -0.55 22.81 3.77
C THR A 113 -0.98 24.10 4.48
N SER A 114 -2.03 24.74 3.97
CA SER A 114 -2.58 25.95 4.57
C SER A 114 -3.38 25.64 5.84
N LEU A 115 -2.95 26.20 6.96
CA LEU A 115 -3.52 25.95 8.30
C LEU A 115 -4.70 26.89 8.60
N ASN A 116 -5.68 26.90 7.68
CA ASN A 116 -6.74 27.91 7.63
C ASN A 116 -7.85 27.74 8.67
N SER A 117 -7.87 26.62 9.42
CA SER A 117 -8.83 26.39 10.51
C SER A 117 -8.20 25.62 11.67
N LEU A 118 -8.77 25.78 12.87
CA LEU A 118 -8.38 25.01 14.05
C LEU A 118 -8.45 23.49 13.77
N GLU A 119 -9.48 23.04 13.05
CA GLU A 119 -9.62 21.62 12.71
C GLU A 119 -8.50 21.12 11.80
N TYR A 120 -8.07 21.93 10.81
CA TYR A 120 -6.89 21.61 10.00
C TYR A 120 -5.63 21.54 10.84
N GLN A 121 -5.46 22.47 11.78
CA GLN A 121 -4.32 22.46 12.70
C GLN A 121 -4.30 21.20 13.56
N ILE A 122 -5.44 20.79 14.13
CA ILE A 122 -5.53 19.57 14.94
C ILE A 122 -5.12 18.34 14.12
N ILE A 123 -5.66 18.19 12.90
CA ILE A 123 -5.33 17.05 12.03
C ILE A 123 -3.83 17.08 11.68
N TYR A 124 -3.32 18.24 11.28
CA TYR A 124 -1.91 18.45 10.94
C TYR A 124 -0.99 18.06 12.09
N TYR A 125 -1.21 18.62 13.29
CA TYR A 125 -0.37 18.35 14.45
C TYR A 125 -0.48 16.91 14.93
N THR A 126 -1.64 16.27 14.78
CA THR A 126 -1.79 14.84 15.07
C THR A 126 -0.94 13.99 14.13
N LEU A 127 -0.98 14.28 12.82
CA LEU A 127 -0.16 13.55 11.84
C LEU A 127 1.33 13.81 12.03
N PHE A 128 1.72 15.06 12.31
CA PHE A 128 3.10 15.44 12.62
C PHE A 128 3.63 14.66 13.83
N THR A 129 2.85 14.65 14.91
CA THR A 129 3.16 13.90 16.12
C THR A 129 3.38 12.42 15.82
N LEU A 130 2.47 11.79 15.08
CA LEU A 130 2.56 10.39 14.72
C LEU A 130 3.83 10.08 13.90
N CYS A 131 4.18 10.97 12.95
CA CYS A 131 5.42 10.86 12.20
C CYS A 131 6.65 10.98 13.11
N GLN A 132 6.69 11.97 14.00
CA GLN A 132 7.80 12.16 14.93
C GLN A 132 7.98 10.94 15.84
N LEU A 133 6.89 10.44 16.44
CA LEU A 133 6.91 9.25 17.29
C LEU A 133 7.40 8.00 16.55
N SER A 134 7.03 7.85 15.28
CA SER A 134 7.52 6.74 14.46
C SER A 134 9.05 6.75 14.31
N ILE A 135 9.65 7.94 14.14
CA ILE A 135 11.11 8.12 14.04
C ILE A 135 11.79 7.91 15.40
N GLU A 136 11.20 8.44 16.48
CA GLU A 136 11.69 8.24 17.84
C GLU A 136 11.72 6.75 18.22
N LEU A 137 10.67 6.00 17.87
CA LEU A 137 10.62 4.56 18.10
C LEU A 137 11.64 3.79 17.25
N LEU A 138 11.85 4.18 15.99
CA LEU A 138 12.92 3.58 15.18
C LEU A 138 14.29 3.76 15.84
N ASN A 139 14.58 4.95 16.38
CA ASN A 139 15.82 5.22 17.09
C ASN A 139 15.92 4.47 18.43
N HIS A 140 14.79 4.22 19.09
CA HIS A 140 14.75 3.47 20.35
C HIS A 140 15.05 1.98 20.15
N TYR A 141 14.44 1.35 19.15
CA TYR A 141 14.57 -0.10 18.94
C TYR A 141 15.78 -0.48 18.08
N PHE A 142 16.26 0.39 17.20
CA PHE A 142 17.25 0.03 16.20
C PHE A 142 18.41 1.01 16.11
N SER A 143 19.61 0.45 15.87
CA SER A 143 20.77 1.24 15.46
C SER A 143 20.58 1.75 14.02
N SER A 144 21.19 2.89 13.68
CA SER A 144 21.07 3.50 12.34
C SER A 144 21.56 2.60 11.20
N SER A 145 22.54 1.73 11.47
CA SER A 145 23.10 0.76 10.51
C SER A 145 22.34 -0.57 10.47
N THR A 146 21.30 -0.76 11.29
CA THR A 146 20.50 -1.99 11.26
C THR A 146 19.87 -2.14 9.88
N THR A 147 20.05 -3.30 9.27
CA THR A 147 19.40 -3.66 8.01
C THR A 147 18.02 -4.24 8.29
N ILE A 148 17.03 -3.75 7.56
CA ILE A 148 15.64 -4.18 7.66
C ILE A 148 15.25 -4.79 6.32
N PRO A 149 14.68 -6.01 6.31
CA PRO A 149 14.26 -6.65 5.08
C PRO A 149 13.12 -5.89 4.41
N CYS A 150 13.19 -5.84 3.08
CA CYS A 150 12.14 -5.39 2.20
C CYS A 150 11.68 -6.54 1.31
N SER A 151 10.43 -6.51 0.89
CA SER A 151 9.77 -7.54 0.09
C SER A 151 8.74 -6.91 -0.84
N LEU A 152 8.05 -7.75 -1.62
CA LEU A 152 6.98 -7.31 -2.50
C LEU A 152 5.77 -6.92 -1.66
N GLN A 153 5.34 -5.69 -1.80
CA GLN A 153 4.25 -5.09 -1.04
C GLN A 153 3.30 -4.34 -1.98
N HIS A 154 2.14 -3.94 -1.48
CA HIS A 154 1.18 -3.12 -2.20
C HIS A 154 1.23 -1.68 -1.72
N GLN A 155 1.33 -0.73 -2.65
CA GLN A 155 1.29 0.70 -2.32
C GLN A 155 -0.01 1.07 -1.59
N THR A 156 -1.14 0.48 -2.01
CA THR A 156 -2.44 0.60 -1.35
C THR A 156 -3.26 -0.69 -1.46
N ILE A 157 -4.08 -1.00 -0.46
CA ILE A 157 -5.08 -2.07 -0.54
C ILE A 157 -6.41 -1.52 -0.03
N GLN A 158 -7.28 -1.06 -0.92
CA GLN A 158 -8.62 -0.55 -0.58
C GLN A 158 -9.72 -1.47 -1.08
N SER A 159 -9.48 -2.17 -2.18
CA SER A 159 -10.32 -3.26 -2.66
C SER A 159 -9.48 -4.48 -3.01
N ILE A 160 -10.14 -5.63 -3.16
CA ILE A 160 -9.51 -6.87 -3.61
C ILE A 160 -8.81 -6.67 -4.98
N GLU A 161 -9.35 -5.81 -5.81
CA GLU A 161 -8.83 -5.58 -7.16
C GLU A 161 -7.48 -4.85 -7.14
N ASP A 162 -7.17 -4.12 -6.07
CA ASP A 162 -5.89 -3.44 -5.92
C ASP A 162 -4.72 -4.44 -5.86
N ILE A 163 -4.97 -5.67 -5.41
CA ILE A 163 -3.98 -6.73 -5.28
C ILE A 163 -3.38 -7.12 -6.63
N TYR A 164 -4.15 -6.96 -7.72
CA TYR A 164 -3.73 -7.34 -9.07
C TYR A 164 -3.37 -6.14 -9.94
N LYS A 165 -3.40 -4.92 -9.40
CA LYS A 165 -2.99 -3.72 -10.13
C LYS A 165 -1.48 -3.74 -10.35
N ILE A 166 -1.08 -3.54 -11.60
CA ILE A 166 0.32 -3.65 -12.03
C ILE A 166 1.18 -2.59 -11.38
N GLU A 167 0.67 -1.36 -11.35
CA GLU A 167 1.30 -0.19 -10.75
C GLU A 167 1.36 -0.23 -9.21
N ASN A 168 0.65 -1.16 -8.58
CA ASN A 168 0.48 -1.17 -7.13
C ASN A 168 1.54 -2.02 -6.42
N ILE A 169 2.27 -2.88 -7.14
CA ILE A 169 3.34 -3.70 -6.56
C ILE A 169 4.63 -2.90 -6.43
N ILE A 170 5.11 -2.78 -5.21
CA ILE A 170 6.33 -2.05 -4.85
C ILE A 170 7.25 -2.93 -4.01
N LEU A 171 8.49 -2.47 -3.83
CA LEU A 171 9.41 -3.04 -2.85
C LEU A 171 9.40 -2.16 -1.60
N ASP A 172 8.91 -2.68 -0.49
CA ASP A 172 8.77 -1.95 0.78
C ASP A 172 9.02 -2.88 1.98
N LEU A 173 8.96 -2.36 3.19
CA LEU A 173 9.20 -3.10 4.43
C LEU A 173 8.25 -4.30 4.54
N THR A 174 8.78 -5.44 5.02
CA THR A 174 8.07 -6.75 5.05
C THR A 174 6.71 -6.73 5.77
N VAL A 175 6.51 -5.78 6.66
CA VAL A 175 5.29 -5.61 7.48
C VAL A 175 4.22 -4.73 6.81
N HIS A 176 4.48 -4.15 5.64
CA HIS A 176 3.61 -3.14 5.05
C HIS A 176 2.20 -3.66 4.74
N ASP A 177 2.09 -4.79 4.05
CA ASP A 177 0.81 -5.37 3.62
C ASP A 177 0.02 -5.91 4.81
N LEU A 178 0.69 -6.48 5.81
CA LEU A 178 0.04 -6.88 7.07
C LEU A 178 -0.72 -5.72 7.69
N LEU A 179 -0.09 -4.55 7.74
CA LEU A 179 -0.71 -3.33 8.25
C LEU A 179 -1.80 -2.81 7.32
N ASN A 180 -1.57 -2.77 6.01
CA ASN A 180 -2.58 -2.33 5.05
C ASN A 180 -3.84 -3.19 5.12
N LEU A 181 -3.70 -4.51 5.19
CA LEU A 181 -4.83 -5.45 5.30
C LEU A 181 -5.62 -5.20 6.60
N TYR A 182 -4.94 -5.04 7.73
CA TYR A 182 -5.59 -4.79 9.01
C TYR A 182 -6.28 -3.41 9.09
N LEU A 183 -5.60 -2.35 8.64
CA LEU A 183 -6.11 -0.98 8.64
C LEU A 183 -7.32 -0.81 7.72
N ASN A 184 -7.39 -1.58 6.63
CA ASN A 184 -8.49 -1.55 5.67
C ASN A 184 -9.54 -2.67 5.86
N ASP A 185 -9.55 -3.33 7.03
CA ASP A 185 -10.57 -4.32 7.42
C ASP A 185 -10.60 -5.61 6.60
N PHE A 186 -9.53 -5.94 5.86
CA PHE A 186 -9.39 -7.24 5.20
C PHE A 186 -9.10 -8.38 6.19
N ILE A 187 -8.44 -8.05 7.29
CA ILE A 187 -8.22 -8.96 8.42
C ILE A 187 -8.62 -8.30 9.74
N THR A 188 -9.12 -9.12 10.65
CA THR A 188 -9.44 -8.72 12.02
C THR A 188 -8.18 -8.68 12.89
N LEU A 189 -8.27 -8.07 14.07
CA LEU A 189 -7.17 -8.05 15.04
C LEU A 189 -6.80 -9.47 15.51
N GLN A 190 -7.78 -10.36 15.65
CA GLN A 190 -7.57 -11.77 16.03
C GLN A 190 -6.84 -12.54 14.92
N GLN A 191 -7.21 -12.33 13.66
CA GLN A 191 -6.50 -12.92 12.53
C GLN A 191 -5.06 -12.39 12.44
N LEU A 192 -4.85 -11.10 12.71
CA LEU A 192 -3.51 -10.51 12.77
C LEU A 192 -2.65 -11.15 13.87
N GLU A 193 -3.19 -11.34 15.08
CA GLU A 193 -2.51 -12.05 16.17
C GLU A 193 -2.18 -13.51 15.78
N HIS A 194 -3.10 -14.19 15.10
CA HIS A 194 -2.86 -15.54 14.59
C HIS A 194 -1.69 -15.58 13.60
N ILE A 195 -1.65 -14.63 12.64
CA ILE A 195 -0.57 -14.51 11.65
C ILE A 195 0.78 -14.28 12.32
N PHE A 196 0.84 -13.47 13.39
CA PHE A 196 2.08 -13.26 14.15
C PHE A 196 2.62 -14.58 14.69
N ASN A 197 1.75 -15.41 15.24
CA ASN A 197 2.11 -16.70 15.83
C ASN A 197 2.44 -17.75 14.75
N GLU A 198 1.64 -17.86 13.69
CA GLU A 198 1.86 -18.85 12.61
C GLU A 198 3.18 -18.61 11.86
N ASN A 199 3.51 -17.35 11.60
CA ASN A 199 4.73 -16.99 10.88
C ASN A 199 5.93 -16.81 11.81
N ASN A 200 5.77 -17.05 13.12
CA ASN A 200 6.79 -16.86 14.15
C ASN A 200 7.49 -15.50 14.05
N LEU A 201 6.72 -14.41 13.88
CA LEU A 201 7.30 -13.07 13.76
C LEU A 201 8.12 -12.72 14.99
N THR A 202 9.34 -12.27 14.76
CA THR A 202 10.29 -11.93 15.81
C THR A 202 9.88 -10.64 16.52
N SER A 203 10.38 -10.45 17.75
CA SER A 203 10.18 -9.19 18.48
C SER A 203 10.65 -7.96 17.69
N LYS A 204 11.71 -8.08 16.89
CA LYS A 204 12.20 -7.01 16.02
C LYS A 204 11.22 -6.67 14.90
N GLU A 205 10.60 -7.68 14.28
CA GLU A 205 9.59 -7.46 13.23
C GLU A 205 8.33 -6.82 13.81
N LEU A 206 7.93 -7.22 15.01
CA LEU A 206 6.81 -6.60 15.73
C LEU A 206 7.12 -5.16 16.17
N GLN A 207 8.36 -4.87 16.58
CA GLN A 207 8.84 -3.51 16.85
C GLN A 207 8.82 -2.64 15.59
N LEU A 208 9.27 -3.19 14.45
CA LEU A 208 9.20 -2.51 13.16
C LEU A 208 7.75 -2.26 12.73
N LEU A 209 6.87 -3.24 12.91
CA LEU A 209 5.43 -3.13 12.64
C LEU A 209 4.82 -1.99 13.46
N LEU A 210 5.17 -1.87 14.74
CA LEU A 210 4.75 -0.74 15.57
C LEU A 210 5.25 0.61 15.01
N CYS A 211 6.54 0.71 14.68
CA CYS A 211 7.12 1.93 14.11
C CYS A 211 6.39 2.33 12.82
N TYR A 212 6.18 1.36 11.92
CA TYR A 212 5.49 1.57 10.66
C TYR A 212 4.01 1.93 10.86
N ALA A 213 3.33 1.30 11.81
CA ALA A 213 1.94 1.61 12.15
C ALA A 213 1.76 3.00 12.76
N LEU A 214 2.78 3.56 13.42
CA LEU A 214 2.73 4.94 13.86
C LEU A 214 2.91 5.92 12.70
N PHE A 215 3.68 5.58 11.67
CA PHE A 215 3.84 6.42 10.50
C PHE A 215 2.54 6.43 9.66
N PRO A 216 1.74 7.52 9.65
CA PRO A 216 0.37 7.51 9.15
C PRO A 216 0.29 7.63 7.62
N LYS A 217 1.02 6.75 6.91
CA LYS A 217 1.19 6.75 5.45
C LYS A 217 -0.15 6.80 4.71
N THR A 218 -1.16 6.05 5.17
CA THR A 218 -2.49 6.03 4.56
C THR A 218 -3.24 7.36 4.73
N CYS A 219 -3.08 8.05 5.86
CA CYS A 219 -3.65 9.39 6.04
C CYS A 219 -2.93 10.43 5.19
N LEU A 220 -1.60 10.35 5.13
CA LEU A 220 -0.76 11.25 4.35
C LEU A 220 -1.04 11.11 2.84
N LEU A 221 -1.17 9.89 2.32
CA LEU A 221 -1.45 9.63 0.90
C LEU A 221 -2.69 10.35 0.36
N TYR A 222 -3.74 10.45 1.20
CA TYR A 222 -5.00 11.09 0.83
C TYR A 222 -5.12 12.52 1.34
N TYR A 223 -4.09 13.07 1.98
CA TYR A 223 -4.19 14.35 2.68
C TYR A 223 -4.65 15.48 1.76
N HIS A 224 -4.04 15.63 0.58
CA HIS A 224 -4.44 16.69 -0.36
C HIS A 224 -5.72 16.37 -1.14
N LYS A 225 -6.12 15.09 -1.21
CA LYS A 225 -7.30 14.64 -1.96
C LYS A 225 -8.58 14.75 -1.13
N ASP A 226 -8.50 14.41 0.14
CA ASP A 226 -9.63 14.38 1.05
C ASP A 226 -10.07 15.80 1.43
N ASN A 227 -11.37 16.05 1.51
CA ASN A 227 -11.89 17.23 2.20
C ASN A 227 -11.75 17.10 3.74
N LEU A 228 -12.03 18.16 4.49
CA LEU A 228 -11.86 18.18 5.95
C LEU A 228 -12.62 17.05 6.67
N ILE A 229 -13.85 16.77 6.24
CA ILE A 229 -14.68 15.70 6.82
C ILE A 229 -14.04 14.33 6.56
N GLN A 230 -13.58 14.08 5.34
CA GLN A 230 -12.90 12.84 4.95
C GLN A 230 -11.60 12.65 5.72
N LYS A 231 -10.76 13.70 5.82
CA LYS A 231 -9.53 13.69 6.63
C LYS A 231 -9.81 13.27 8.07
N ARG A 232 -10.81 13.90 8.70
CA ARG A 232 -11.22 13.61 10.09
C ARG A 232 -11.69 12.16 10.24
N LYS A 233 -12.56 11.68 9.34
CA LYS A 233 -13.06 10.29 9.38
C LYS A 233 -11.92 9.28 9.23
N ARG A 234 -11.00 9.52 8.30
CA ARG A 234 -9.83 8.65 8.07
C ARG A 234 -8.92 8.61 9.28
N LEU A 235 -8.56 9.77 9.83
CA LEU A 235 -7.71 9.87 11.02
C LEU A 235 -8.35 9.19 12.24
N MET A 236 -9.66 9.36 12.46
CA MET A 236 -10.37 8.71 13.56
C MET A 236 -10.39 7.18 13.40
N LYS A 237 -10.64 6.67 12.19
CA LYS A 237 -10.56 5.22 11.90
C LYS A 237 -9.14 4.70 12.15
N TYR A 238 -8.14 5.43 11.66
CA TYR A 238 -6.73 5.10 11.83
C TYR A 238 -6.35 4.98 13.30
N ASN A 239 -6.65 6.02 14.10
CA ASN A 239 -6.30 6.05 15.53
C ASN A 239 -6.98 4.92 16.33
N LYS A 240 -8.23 4.56 16.02
CA LYS A 240 -8.92 3.42 16.65
C LYS A 240 -8.25 2.07 16.33
N LYS A 241 -7.84 1.87 15.08
CA LYS A 241 -7.14 0.66 14.66
C LYS A 241 -5.75 0.59 15.28
N LEU A 242 -5.05 1.72 15.32
CA LEU A 242 -3.74 1.87 15.91
C LEU A 242 -3.76 1.58 17.41
N SER A 243 -4.72 2.13 18.17
CA SER A 243 -4.81 1.86 19.61
C SER A 243 -5.03 0.37 19.91
N SER A 244 -5.91 -0.27 19.14
CA SER A 244 -6.16 -1.71 19.26
C SER A 244 -4.93 -2.55 18.93
N LEU A 245 -4.16 -2.13 17.91
CA LEU A 245 -2.91 -2.78 17.53
C LEU A 245 -1.82 -2.60 18.59
N ILE A 246 -1.69 -1.41 19.19
CA ILE A 246 -0.73 -1.15 20.26
C ILE A 246 -1.01 -2.06 21.45
N LEU A 247 -2.27 -2.18 21.88
CA LEU A 247 -2.66 -3.08 22.97
C LEU A 247 -2.33 -4.55 22.67
N LEU A 248 -2.49 -4.98 21.42
CA LEU A 248 -2.09 -6.32 20.99
C LEU A 248 -0.57 -6.49 21.10
N LEU A 249 0.20 -5.54 20.56
CA LEU A 249 1.67 -5.61 20.53
C LEU A 249 2.30 -5.55 21.92
N GLN A 250 1.67 -4.91 22.90
CA GLN A 250 2.13 -4.91 24.30
C GLN A 250 2.25 -6.32 24.91
N LYS A 251 1.54 -7.32 24.36
CA LYS A 251 1.69 -8.72 24.79
C LYS A 251 3.03 -9.34 24.36
N TYR A 252 3.64 -8.80 23.30
CA TYR A 252 4.78 -9.42 22.59
C TYR A 252 6.07 -8.60 22.70
N ILE A 253 5.96 -7.28 22.82
CA ILE A 253 7.09 -6.36 22.85
C ILE A 253 6.93 -5.34 23.96
N GLN A 254 8.05 -4.92 24.54
CA GLN A 254 8.08 -3.79 25.45
C GLN A 254 7.90 -2.49 24.66
N ILE A 255 6.82 -1.77 24.91
CA ILE A 255 6.56 -0.46 24.31
C ILE A 255 6.94 0.62 25.34
N PRO A 256 7.84 1.55 25.01
CA PRO A 256 8.20 2.64 25.92
C PRO A 256 6.97 3.52 26.23
N LEU A 257 6.92 4.02 27.46
CA LEU A 257 5.88 4.94 27.91
C LEU A 257 6.04 6.28 27.19
N PHE A 258 5.21 6.52 26.19
CA PHE A 258 5.03 7.86 25.64
C PHE A 258 3.92 8.55 26.41
N ASN A 259 4.14 9.81 26.80
CA ASN A 259 3.21 10.60 27.62
C ASN A 259 1.79 10.73 27.04
N TRP A 260 1.55 10.33 25.78
CA TRP A 260 0.27 10.46 25.07
C TRP A 260 -0.43 9.13 24.75
N ILE A 261 0.08 7.97 25.19
CA ILE A 261 -0.69 6.70 25.20
C ILE A 261 -1.56 6.66 26.48
N LYS A 262 -2.40 7.69 26.66
CA LYS A 262 -3.42 7.75 27.72
C LYS A 262 -4.77 8.13 27.12
#